data_AF-A0AAN6K525-F1
#
_entry.id   AF-A0AAN6K525-F1
#
_cell.length_a   1.000
_cell.length_b   1.000
_cell.length_c   1.000
_cell.angle_alpha   90.00
_cell.angle_beta   90.00
_cell.angle_gamma   90.00
#
_symmetry.space_group_name_H-M   'P 1'
#
loop_
_entity.id
_entity.type
_entity.pdbx_description
1 polymer ?
#
loop_
_entity_poly.entity_id
_entity_poly.type
_entity_poly.pdbx_seq_one_letter_code
_entity_poly.pdbx_strand_id
1 'polypeptide(L)'
;MVQVAPQLTLLDMTLRGVSPGSYNVTVREAGDISRGAASTGGVWDALQARQASPPRPARGVFGTIEVGKSGLGSVFLDKPIQIWELIGRSIVVSRRQDGFDREDPDTLVGVIARSAGVWDNDKTVCSCSGKTVWEERKEQTAKATTFAVRSGTAKINKKNPQLTDDASVLGYDPLIPPQLLTSEIPAPAASLPTVLAGRKAAIEILKQRDDRLLVICGPCSLHDPEAAVEYCSRLVALAAKLKDDLMIIMRAYLEKPRTTVGWKGLINDPDIDETYQINKGLRVSRKLFCDLTGQGMPIASEMLDTISPQFLADLISVGAIGARTTESQLHRELASGLSFPMGFKNGTDGGLTVAVDAIGSAAAKHHFMGVTKQGLAAITRTAGNPDCFVILRGGTSGTNFDKESVAKTREALRKKNQQEVMMIDCSHGNSQKNHKNQPKVAQVVGDQLREGQDAIVGVMIESHLDEGAQKVPAEGPAGLKRGVSITDACINWDTTVEVLEQLADAVRTRRKGRGKASNGTNGAANGTH
;
A
#
# COMPACT_ATOMS: atom_id res chain seq x y z
N MET A 1 2.96 3.08 -25.65
CA MET A 1 3.55 2.28 -26.75
C MET A 1 4.48 1.25 -26.15
N VAL A 2 4.35 -0.03 -26.54
CA VAL A 2 5.20 -1.13 -26.08
C VAL A 2 5.62 -1.96 -27.29
N GLN A 3 6.92 -2.12 -27.51
CA GLN A 3 7.44 -3.00 -28.54
C GLN A 3 7.47 -4.43 -28.00
N VAL A 4 6.68 -5.31 -28.59
CA VAL A 4 6.49 -6.70 -28.13
C VAL A 4 7.23 -7.71 -29.02
N ALA A 5 7.66 -7.29 -30.22
CA ALA A 5 8.53 -8.07 -31.10
C ALA A 5 9.37 -7.14 -32.00
N PRO A 6 10.41 -7.65 -32.72
CA PRO A 6 11.25 -6.83 -33.60
C PRO A 6 10.50 -6.03 -34.68
N GLN A 7 9.30 -6.48 -35.06
CA GLN A 7 8.43 -5.82 -36.04
C GLN A 7 7.00 -5.63 -35.52
N LEU A 8 6.81 -5.52 -34.20
CA LEU A 8 5.49 -5.33 -33.62
C LEU A 8 5.55 -4.39 -32.42
N THR A 9 4.92 -3.23 -32.56
CA THR A 9 4.68 -2.29 -31.47
C THR A 9 3.19 -2.12 -31.27
N LEU A 10 2.76 -2.26 -30.01
CA LEU A 10 1.39 -2.03 -29.57
C LEU A 10 1.26 -0.62 -29.02
N LEU A 11 0.17 0.04 -29.40
CA LEU A 11 -0.13 1.41 -29.04
C LEU A 11 -1.53 1.44 -28.44
N ASP A 12 -1.58 1.69 -27.14
CA ASP A 12 -2.79 2.12 -26.47
C ASP A 12 -2.80 3.64 -26.42
N MET A 13 -3.84 4.25 -26.96
CA MET A 13 -4.00 5.70 -26.97
C MET A 13 -5.37 6.10 -26.48
N THR A 14 -5.39 7.09 -25.58
CA THR A 14 -6.62 7.69 -25.05
C THR A 14 -6.56 9.21 -25.25
N LEU A 15 -7.59 9.77 -25.87
CA LEU A 15 -7.82 11.20 -26.02
C LEU A 15 -8.86 11.66 -25.01
N ARG A 16 -8.59 12.77 -24.32
CA ARG A 16 -9.51 13.41 -23.38
C ARG A 16 -9.52 14.91 -23.59
N GLY A 17 -10.71 15.52 -23.52
CA GLY A 17 -10.86 16.97 -23.51
C GLY A 17 -10.89 17.63 -24.89
N VAL A 18 -11.07 16.85 -25.96
CA VAL A 18 -11.32 17.34 -27.32
C VAL A 18 -12.79 17.18 -27.69
N SER A 19 -13.27 17.97 -28.65
CA SER A 19 -14.67 17.94 -29.06
C SER A 19 -15.04 16.61 -29.74
N PRO A 20 -16.30 16.15 -29.69
CA PRO A 20 -16.70 14.88 -30.31
C PRO A 20 -16.41 14.86 -31.82
N GLY A 21 -15.86 13.77 -32.33
CA GLY A 21 -15.49 13.63 -33.73
C GLY A 21 -14.39 12.58 -33.98
N SER A 22 -13.97 12.51 -35.24
CA SER A 22 -12.97 11.55 -35.74
C SER A 22 -11.60 12.23 -35.85
N TYR A 23 -10.58 11.67 -35.21
CA TYR A 23 -9.25 12.25 -35.09
C TYR A 23 -8.18 11.33 -35.69
N ASN A 24 -7.45 11.84 -36.67
CA ASN A 24 -6.31 11.16 -37.28
C ASN A 24 -5.08 11.27 -36.39
N VAL A 25 -4.34 10.17 -36.28
CA VAL A 25 -3.10 10.06 -35.52
C VAL A 25 -1.95 9.92 -36.50
N THR A 26 -1.06 10.92 -36.50
CA THR A 26 0.11 10.92 -37.38
C THR A 26 1.40 11.17 -36.62
N VAL A 27 2.43 10.39 -36.93
CA VAL A 27 3.82 10.67 -36.54
C VAL A 27 4.49 11.44 -37.66
N ARG A 28 5.19 12.52 -37.29
CA ARG A 28 5.73 13.49 -38.23
C ARG A 28 7.24 13.36 -38.39
N GLU A 29 7.76 14.01 -39.42
CA GLU A 29 9.18 13.93 -39.78
C GLU A 29 10.09 14.58 -38.74
N ALA A 30 9.66 15.68 -38.11
CA ALA A 30 10.43 16.44 -37.15
C ALA A 30 9.82 16.39 -35.75
N GLY A 31 10.66 16.58 -34.73
CA GLY A 31 10.24 16.84 -33.34
C GLY A 31 10.02 18.32 -33.01
N ASP A 32 10.09 19.20 -34.00
CA ASP A 32 9.95 20.65 -33.80
C ASP A 32 8.46 21.02 -33.61
N ILE A 33 8.13 21.44 -32.39
CA ILE A 33 6.79 21.91 -32.01
C ILE A 33 6.78 23.41 -31.67
N SER A 34 7.82 24.16 -32.04
CA SER A 34 7.96 25.60 -31.77
C SER A 34 6.79 26.45 -32.30
N ARG A 35 6.08 25.96 -33.32
CA ARG A 35 4.85 26.56 -33.86
C ARG A 35 3.68 25.57 -33.87
N GLY A 36 3.61 24.71 -32.86
CA GLY A 36 2.58 23.68 -32.73
C GLY A 36 2.67 22.63 -33.84
N ALA A 37 1.53 22.16 -34.34
CA ALA A 37 1.49 21.15 -35.40
C ALA A 37 2.09 21.65 -36.74
N ALA A 38 2.12 22.97 -36.98
CA ALA A 38 2.62 23.57 -38.22
C ALA A 38 4.15 23.47 -38.41
N SER A 39 4.93 23.27 -37.34
CA SER A 39 6.40 23.10 -37.43
C SER A 39 6.85 21.63 -37.50
N THR A 40 5.92 20.68 -37.47
CA THR A 40 6.24 19.25 -37.31
C THR A 40 6.77 18.56 -38.58
N GLY A 41 6.74 19.24 -39.73
CA GLY A 41 7.09 18.65 -41.03
C GLY A 41 5.97 17.75 -41.57
N GLY A 42 6.27 16.95 -42.60
CA GLY A 42 5.33 16.02 -43.22
C GLY A 42 5.01 14.79 -42.35
N VAL A 43 4.07 13.96 -42.80
CA VAL A 43 3.89 12.62 -42.20
C VAL A 43 5.16 11.80 -42.45
N TRP A 44 5.70 11.21 -41.40
CA TRP A 44 6.91 10.40 -41.50
C TRP A 44 6.72 9.27 -42.52
N ASP A 45 7.75 9.07 -43.35
CA ASP A 45 7.83 8.02 -44.38
C ASP A 45 6.84 8.21 -45.56
N ALA A 46 6.11 9.34 -45.63
CA ALA A 46 5.15 9.58 -46.71
C ALA A 46 5.74 9.57 -48.12
N LEU A 47 6.93 10.16 -48.32
CA LEU A 47 7.60 10.16 -49.63
C LEU A 47 8.10 8.77 -50.03
N GLN A 48 8.72 8.06 -49.09
CA GLN A 48 9.25 6.70 -49.31
C GLN A 48 8.13 5.70 -49.58
N ALA A 49 7.01 5.84 -48.90
CA ALA A 49 5.83 5.00 -49.08
C ALA A 49 5.17 5.20 -50.47
N ARG A 50 5.18 6.43 -50.99
CA ARG A 50 4.70 6.77 -52.34
C ARG A 50 5.64 6.28 -53.45
N GLN A 51 6.95 6.24 -53.20
CA GLN A 51 7.97 5.81 -54.16
C GLN A 51 8.22 4.29 -54.13
N ALA A 52 7.64 3.56 -53.19
CA ALA A 52 7.73 2.10 -53.13
C ALA A 52 6.98 1.44 -54.29
N SER A 53 7.45 0.27 -54.72
CA SER A 53 6.80 -0.57 -55.75
C SER A 53 6.48 -1.95 -55.16
N PRO A 54 5.20 -2.27 -54.87
CA PRO A 54 4.02 -1.41 -55.01
C PRO A 54 3.99 -0.27 -53.96
N PRO A 55 3.26 0.83 -54.23
CA PRO A 55 3.04 1.88 -53.24
C PRO A 55 2.40 1.32 -51.98
N ARG A 56 2.82 1.83 -50.82
CA ARG A 56 2.33 1.37 -49.51
C ARG A 56 1.84 2.54 -48.66
N PRO A 57 1.06 2.31 -47.58
CA PRO A 57 0.75 3.35 -46.62
C PRO A 57 2.01 3.88 -45.92
N ALA A 58 2.01 5.17 -45.61
CA ALA A 58 3.08 5.80 -44.85
C ALA A 58 3.12 5.25 -43.43
N ARG A 59 4.31 4.89 -42.93
CA ARG A 59 4.50 4.35 -41.58
C ARG A 59 4.08 5.34 -40.49
N GLY A 60 4.16 6.64 -40.78
CA GLY A 60 3.68 7.69 -39.87
C GLY A 60 2.17 7.75 -39.69
N VAL A 61 1.34 7.01 -40.45
CA VAL A 61 -0.12 7.00 -40.27
C VAL A 61 -0.52 5.88 -39.32
N PHE A 62 -0.94 6.26 -38.11
CA PHE A 62 -1.21 5.28 -37.05
C PHE A 62 -2.66 4.82 -37.06
N GLY A 63 -3.60 5.70 -37.36
CA GLY A 63 -5.01 5.36 -37.48
C GLY A 63 -5.90 6.51 -37.04
N THR A 64 -7.11 6.19 -36.64
CA THR A 64 -8.14 7.17 -36.27
C THR A 64 -8.73 6.84 -34.91
N ILE A 65 -9.03 7.86 -34.12
CA ILE A 65 -9.73 7.75 -32.84
C ILE A 65 -11.10 8.42 -32.97
N GLU A 66 -12.14 7.68 -32.61
CA GLU A 66 -13.48 8.23 -32.47
C GLU A 66 -13.69 8.75 -31.04
N VAL A 67 -13.99 10.03 -30.92
CA VAL A 67 -14.24 10.70 -29.64
C VAL A 67 -15.74 10.87 -29.44
N GLY A 68 -16.25 10.27 -28.37
CA GLY A 68 -17.67 10.33 -28.02
C GLY A 68 -18.11 11.67 -27.43
N LYS A 69 -19.41 11.81 -27.14
CA LYS A 69 -20.02 13.02 -26.55
C LYS A 69 -19.42 13.43 -25.19
N SER A 70 -18.75 12.51 -24.50
CA SER A 70 -18.02 12.75 -23.26
C SER A 70 -16.65 13.42 -23.46
N GLY A 71 -16.21 13.62 -24.70
CA GLY A 71 -14.86 14.11 -25.01
C GLY A 71 -13.76 13.08 -24.75
N LEU A 72 -14.12 11.79 -24.65
CA LEU A 72 -13.22 10.66 -24.49
C LEU A 72 -13.26 9.77 -25.74
N GLY A 73 -12.10 9.36 -26.22
CA GLY A 73 -11.95 8.34 -27.25
C GLY A 73 -10.69 7.52 -27.00
N SER A 74 -10.75 6.21 -27.21
CA SER A 74 -9.61 5.31 -27.02
C SER A 74 -9.49 4.37 -28.21
N VAL A 75 -8.26 4.05 -28.58
CA VAL A 75 -7.97 3.06 -29.63
C VAL A 75 -6.76 2.24 -29.23
N PHE A 76 -6.82 0.95 -29.57
CA PHE A 76 -5.68 0.06 -29.49
C PHE A 76 -5.23 -0.29 -30.90
N LEU A 77 -3.96 -0.06 -31.21
CA LEU A 77 -3.39 -0.19 -32.55
C LEU A 77 -2.10 -1.00 -32.48
N ASP A 78 -1.83 -1.79 -33.52
CA ASP A 78 -0.55 -2.43 -33.75
C ASP A 78 0.14 -1.86 -35.00
N LYS A 79 1.47 -1.72 -34.93
CA LYS A 79 2.28 -1.21 -36.05
C LYS A 79 3.60 -1.96 -36.20
N PRO A 80 4.04 -2.23 -37.45
CA PRO A 80 5.35 -2.79 -37.74
C PRO A 80 6.45 -1.73 -37.69
N ILE A 81 6.65 -1.16 -36.49
CA ILE A 81 7.58 -0.06 -36.23
C ILE A 81 8.38 -0.38 -34.96
N GLN A 82 9.65 -0.02 -34.94
CA GLN A 82 10.50 -0.13 -33.77
C GLN A 82 10.44 1.18 -32.97
N ILE A 83 10.41 1.11 -31.63
CA ILE A 83 10.22 2.29 -30.79
C ILE A 83 11.31 3.35 -31.04
N TRP A 84 12.56 2.94 -31.30
CA TRP A 84 13.64 3.88 -31.53
C TRP A 84 13.45 4.74 -32.79
N GLU A 85 12.69 4.28 -33.78
CA GLU A 85 12.39 5.03 -35.01
C GLU A 85 11.45 6.22 -34.73
N LEU A 86 10.72 6.17 -33.63
CA LEU A 86 9.74 7.17 -33.22
C LEU A 86 10.33 8.22 -32.27
N ILE A 87 11.37 7.88 -31.51
CA ILE A 87 11.96 8.79 -30.52
C ILE A 87 12.51 10.04 -31.21
N GLY A 88 12.15 11.21 -30.67
CA GLY A 88 12.56 12.51 -31.20
C GLY A 88 11.65 13.06 -32.30
N ARG A 89 10.68 12.27 -32.78
CA ARG A 89 9.63 12.74 -33.71
C ARG A 89 8.46 13.33 -32.95
N SER A 90 7.68 14.17 -33.60
CA SER A 90 6.40 14.62 -33.05
C SER A 90 5.26 13.69 -33.46
N ILE A 91 4.22 13.65 -32.62
CA ILE A 91 2.93 13.04 -32.88
C ILE A 91 1.89 14.16 -32.93
N VAL A 92 1.03 14.12 -33.94
CA VAL A 92 -0.08 15.05 -34.14
C VAL A 92 -1.37 14.25 -34.17
N VAL A 93 -2.33 14.65 -33.33
CA VAL A 93 -3.68 14.12 -33.32
C VAL A 93 -4.64 15.25 -33.68
N SER A 94 -5.29 15.14 -34.84
CA SER A 94 -6.13 16.20 -35.40
C SER A 94 -7.21 15.64 -36.30
N ARG A 95 -8.30 16.39 -36.51
CA ARG A 95 -9.33 16.05 -37.49
C ARG A 95 -8.79 16.07 -38.93
N ARG A 96 -7.72 16.82 -39.18
CA ARG A 96 -7.03 16.89 -40.48
C ARG A 96 -5.74 16.08 -40.44
N GLN A 97 -5.30 15.59 -41.60
CA GLN A 97 -4.02 14.88 -41.72
C GLN A 97 -2.84 15.82 -42.02
N ASP A 98 -3.10 16.96 -42.65
CA ASP A 98 -2.10 17.98 -43.02
C ASP A 98 -2.76 19.38 -43.07
N GLY A 99 -1.96 20.44 -43.17
CA GLY A 99 -2.45 21.82 -43.27
C GLY A 99 -3.01 22.34 -41.94
N PHE A 100 -2.18 22.35 -40.90
CA PHE A 100 -2.58 22.71 -39.54
C PHE A 100 -2.64 24.22 -39.33
N ASP A 101 -3.71 24.67 -38.70
CA ASP A 101 -3.84 26.03 -38.19
C ASP A 101 -3.01 26.18 -36.90
N ARG A 102 -2.48 27.38 -36.64
CA ARG A 102 -1.53 27.61 -35.54
C ARG A 102 -2.13 27.37 -34.14
N GLU A 103 -3.45 27.56 -34.00
CA GLU A 103 -4.18 27.43 -32.74
C GLU A 103 -5.54 26.76 -32.97
N ASP A 104 -5.53 25.47 -33.33
CA ASP A 104 -6.74 24.64 -33.37
C ASP A 104 -6.95 23.94 -32.01
N PRO A 105 -8.04 24.23 -31.27
CA PRO A 105 -8.30 23.63 -29.96
C PRO A 105 -8.51 22.12 -30.01
N ASP A 106 -8.85 21.56 -31.19
CA ASP A 106 -9.03 20.13 -31.42
C ASP A 106 -7.78 19.50 -32.08
N THR A 107 -6.63 20.19 -32.08
CA THR A 107 -5.35 19.62 -32.53
C THR A 107 -4.36 19.49 -31.38
N LEU A 108 -3.96 18.26 -31.09
CA LEU A 108 -2.95 17.93 -30.09
C LEU A 108 -1.62 17.62 -30.77
N VAL A 109 -0.53 18.16 -30.24
CA VAL A 109 0.83 17.90 -30.71
C VAL A 109 1.73 17.61 -29.52
N GLY A 110 2.62 16.63 -29.67
CA GLY A 110 3.62 16.30 -28.66
C GLY A 110 4.86 15.68 -29.27
N VAL A 111 5.96 15.67 -28.54
CA VAL A 111 7.19 14.98 -28.97
C VAL A 111 7.23 13.59 -28.33
N ILE A 112 7.46 12.56 -29.14
CA ILE A 112 7.70 11.20 -28.68
C ILE A 112 9.09 11.16 -28.07
N ALA A 113 9.16 11.09 -26.75
CA ALA A 113 10.42 10.91 -26.03
C ALA A 113 10.46 9.53 -25.37
N ARG A 114 11.65 8.95 -25.30
CA ARG A 114 11.90 7.88 -24.32
C ARG A 114 11.92 8.49 -22.93
N SER A 115 11.30 7.80 -21.96
CA SER A 115 11.59 8.09 -20.56
C SER A 115 13.07 7.77 -20.35
N ALA A 116 13.87 8.76 -19.96
CA ALA A 116 15.24 8.52 -19.52
C ALA A 116 15.19 7.86 -18.13
N GLY A 117 16.14 6.97 -17.84
CA GLY A 117 16.49 6.73 -16.44
C GLY A 117 16.89 8.06 -15.79
N VAL A 118 16.70 8.18 -14.47
CA VAL A 118 17.22 9.34 -13.73
C VAL A 118 18.73 9.45 -14.04
N TRP A 119 19.20 10.66 -14.38
CA TRP A 119 20.59 11.02 -14.76
C TRP A 119 21.02 10.83 -16.23
N ASP A 120 20.17 10.28 -17.10
CA ASP A 120 20.54 10.04 -18.50
C ASP A 120 20.21 11.20 -19.46
N ASN A 121 19.66 12.33 -18.96
CA ASN A 121 19.31 13.47 -19.79
C ASN A 121 19.20 14.78 -18.98
N ASP A 122 20.25 15.61 -19.00
CA ASP A 122 20.16 17.00 -18.55
C ASP A 122 19.40 17.81 -19.60
N LYS A 123 18.12 18.08 -19.36
CA LYS A 123 17.34 18.98 -20.20
C LYS A 123 17.38 20.39 -19.64
N THR A 124 18.12 21.27 -20.32
CA THR A 124 17.98 22.72 -20.12
C THR A 124 16.70 23.17 -20.81
N VAL A 125 15.64 23.44 -20.04
CA VAL A 125 14.41 24.01 -20.57
C VAL A 125 14.61 25.53 -20.69
N CYS A 126 14.70 26.03 -21.91
CA CYS A 126 14.64 27.47 -22.18
C CYS A 126 13.21 27.81 -22.63
N SER A 127 12.41 28.43 -21.74
CA SER A 127 11.14 29.05 -22.14
C SER A 127 11.39 30.51 -22.50
N CYS A 128 11.11 30.88 -23.74
CA CYS A 128 11.21 32.26 -24.23
C CYS A 128 10.13 33.21 -23.63
N SER A 129 9.50 32.86 -22.50
CA SER A 129 8.48 33.66 -21.81
C SER A 129 8.95 34.25 -20.48
N GLY A 130 10.12 33.83 -19.96
CA GLY A 130 10.67 34.32 -18.68
C GLY A 130 9.85 33.92 -17.44
N LYS A 131 8.83 33.05 -17.57
CA LYS A 131 8.00 32.55 -16.47
C LYS A 131 8.34 31.10 -16.15
N THR A 132 8.15 30.73 -14.88
CA THR A 132 8.30 29.36 -14.40
C THR A 132 7.03 28.53 -14.69
N VAL A 133 7.18 27.21 -14.81
CA VAL A 133 6.05 26.25 -15.00
C VAL A 133 4.94 26.42 -13.95
N TRP A 134 5.30 26.86 -12.74
CA TRP A 134 4.36 27.08 -11.64
C TRP A 134 3.53 28.35 -11.80
N GLU A 135 4.08 29.39 -12.44
CA GLU A 135 3.38 30.64 -12.75
C GLU A 135 2.41 30.45 -13.90
N GLU A 136 2.80 29.71 -14.94
CA GLU A 136 1.89 29.34 -16.04
C GLU A 136 0.72 28.47 -15.54
N ARG A 137 0.99 27.54 -14.61
CA ARG A 137 -0.07 26.75 -13.96
C ARG A 137 -1.06 27.62 -13.20
N LYS A 138 -0.61 28.66 -12.49
CA LYS A 138 -1.51 29.60 -11.78
C LYS A 138 -2.38 30.39 -12.76
N GLU A 139 -1.82 30.85 -13.88
CA GLU A 139 -2.60 31.53 -14.94
C GLU A 139 -3.64 30.61 -15.60
N GLN A 140 -3.30 29.35 -15.84
CA GLN A 140 -4.27 28.38 -16.38
C GLN A 140 -5.36 28.02 -15.36
N THR A 141 -5.02 27.98 -14.07
CA THR A 141 -5.99 27.73 -12.99
C THR A 141 -6.96 28.91 -12.82
N ALA A 142 -6.48 30.15 -13.00
CA ALA A 142 -7.31 31.35 -13.00
C ALA A 142 -8.23 31.47 -14.24
N LYS A 143 -7.83 30.89 -15.37
CA LYS A 143 -8.69 30.79 -16.58
C LYS A 143 -9.71 29.65 -16.50
N ALA A 144 -9.44 28.61 -15.72
CA ALA A 144 -10.33 27.46 -15.54
C ALA A 144 -11.53 27.75 -14.62
N THR A 145 -11.56 28.88 -13.91
CA THR A 145 -12.61 29.21 -12.93
C THR A 145 -13.98 29.53 -13.54
N THR A 146 -14.10 29.53 -14.87
CA THR A 146 -15.36 29.78 -15.60
C THR A 146 -16.13 28.52 -16.01
N PHE A 147 -15.63 27.31 -15.71
CA PHE A 147 -16.37 26.06 -15.95
C PHE A 147 -16.85 25.46 -14.62
N ALA A 148 -17.99 25.95 -14.15
CA ALA A 148 -18.77 25.25 -13.13
C ALA A 148 -19.19 23.88 -13.68
N VAL A 149 -18.58 22.81 -13.17
CA VAL A 149 -19.03 21.43 -13.42
C VAL A 149 -20.40 21.29 -12.76
N ARG A 150 -21.46 21.37 -13.56
CA ARG A 150 -22.75 20.79 -13.19
C ARG A 150 -22.53 19.30 -13.02
N SER A 151 -22.74 18.81 -11.80
CA SER A 151 -22.84 17.40 -11.46
C SER A 151 -23.98 16.75 -12.26
N GLY A 152 -23.67 16.31 -13.47
CA GLY A 152 -24.55 15.46 -14.27
C GLY A 152 -24.51 14.07 -13.66
N THR A 153 -25.62 13.66 -13.06
CA THR A 153 -25.90 12.27 -12.71
C THR A 153 -25.73 11.42 -13.97
N ALA A 154 -24.62 10.69 -14.06
CA ALA A 154 -24.40 9.71 -15.12
C ALA A 154 -25.54 8.69 -15.05
N LYS A 155 -26.34 8.61 -16.12
CA LYS A 155 -27.39 7.60 -16.25
C LYS A 155 -26.74 6.22 -16.09
N ILE A 156 -27.20 5.47 -15.10
CA ILE A 156 -26.81 4.09 -14.82
C ILE A 156 -26.87 3.30 -16.14
N ASN A 157 -25.72 2.84 -16.61
CA ASN A 157 -25.63 2.03 -17.81
C ASN A 157 -26.38 0.72 -17.53
N LYS A 158 -27.50 0.49 -18.22
CA LYS A 158 -28.25 -0.77 -18.08
C LYS A 158 -27.31 -1.91 -18.48
N LYS A 159 -27.26 -2.97 -17.67
CA LYS A 159 -26.54 -4.22 -18.00
C LYS A 159 -26.79 -4.57 -19.46
N ASN A 160 -25.76 -4.55 -20.30
CA ASN A 160 -25.89 -4.98 -21.69
C ASN A 160 -25.62 -6.48 -21.74
N PRO A 161 -26.65 -7.33 -21.91
CA PRO A 161 -26.51 -8.79 -21.85
C PRO A 161 -25.70 -9.38 -23.02
N GLN A 162 -25.24 -8.55 -23.96
CA GLN A 162 -24.43 -8.98 -25.11
C GLN A 162 -22.91 -8.80 -24.90
N LEU A 163 -22.47 -8.16 -23.82
CA LEU A 163 -21.05 -8.02 -23.53
C LEU A 163 -20.55 -9.23 -22.73
N THR A 164 -19.52 -9.91 -23.25
CA THR A 164 -18.87 -11.04 -22.57
C THR A 164 -17.83 -10.61 -21.53
N ASP A 165 -17.40 -9.35 -21.58
CA ASP A 165 -16.40 -8.76 -20.68
C ASP A 165 -16.86 -7.36 -20.23
N ASP A 166 -16.43 -6.92 -19.05
CA ASP A 166 -16.72 -5.61 -18.44
C ASP A 166 -18.20 -5.21 -18.29
N ALA A 167 -19.14 -6.15 -18.46
CA ALA A 167 -20.58 -5.89 -18.35
C ALA A 167 -21.02 -5.37 -16.95
N SER A 168 -20.17 -5.56 -15.93
CA SER A 168 -20.38 -5.06 -14.56
C SER A 168 -19.32 -4.03 -14.11
N VAL A 169 -18.44 -3.58 -15.00
CA VAL A 169 -17.42 -2.58 -14.71
C VAL A 169 -17.94 -1.20 -15.13
N LEU A 170 -17.96 -0.25 -14.19
CA LEU A 170 -18.45 1.11 -14.46
C LEU A 170 -17.43 1.95 -15.25
N GLY A 171 -16.14 1.61 -15.15
CA GLY A 171 -15.03 2.27 -15.82
C GLY A 171 -13.71 2.01 -15.11
N TYR A 172 -12.64 2.60 -15.64
CA TYR A 172 -11.29 2.54 -15.08
C TYR A 172 -10.75 3.95 -14.90
N ASP A 173 -10.32 4.27 -13.68
CA ASP A 173 -9.59 5.50 -13.39
C ASP A 173 -8.08 5.23 -13.35
N PRO A 174 -7.24 6.16 -13.83
CA PRO A 174 -5.79 5.99 -13.76
C PRO A 174 -5.32 6.02 -12.30
N LEU A 175 -4.57 5.00 -11.90
CA LEU A 175 -3.92 4.92 -10.59
C LEU A 175 -2.48 5.43 -10.70
N ILE A 176 -2.04 6.25 -9.73
CA ILE A 176 -0.64 6.69 -9.64
C ILE A 176 0.29 5.46 -9.59
N PRO A 177 1.37 5.41 -10.38
CA PRO A 177 2.37 4.36 -10.24
C PRO A 177 3.11 4.42 -8.89
N PRO A 178 3.45 3.28 -8.25
CA PRO A 178 4.18 3.28 -6.98
C PRO A 178 5.49 4.06 -6.99
N GLN A 179 6.25 3.98 -8.08
CA GLN A 179 7.51 4.71 -8.27
C GLN A 179 7.29 6.22 -8.28
N LEU A 180 6.21 6.70 -8.91
CA LEU A 180 5.87 8.12 -8.94
C LEU A 180 5.51 8.61 -7.54
N LEU A 181 4.68 7.85 -6.81
CA LEU A 181 4.32 8.21 -5.44
C LEU A 181 5.56 8.26 -4.51
N THR A 182 6.47 7.30 -4.65
CA THR A 182 7.72 7.25 -3.89
C THR A 182 8.64 8.42 -4.21
N SER A 183 8.65 8.90 -5.45
CA SER A 183 9.41 10.09 -5.85
C SER A 183 8.75 11.40 -5.41
N GLU A 184 7.42 11.47 -5.40
CA GLU A 184 6.64 12.63 -4.96
C GLU A 184 6.76 12.81 -3.44
N ILE A 185 6.75 11.71 -2.70
CA ILE A 185 6.83 11.68 -1.23
C ILE A 185 7.97 10.74 -0.83
N PRO A 186 9.23 11.21 -0.90
CA PRO A 186 10.39 10.42 -0.49
C PRO A 186 10.35 10.15 1.02
N ALA A 187 10.85 8.99 1.43
CA ALA A 187 11.03 8.68 2.84
C ALA A 187 12.06 9.64 3.45
N PRO A 188 11.77 10.30 4.58
CA PRO A 188 12.77 11.06 5.33
C PRO A 188 14.02 10.24 5.64
N ALA A 189 15.18 10.89 5.75
CA ALA A 189 16.45 10.20 6.03
C ALA A 189 16.43 9.37 7.32
N ALA A 190 15.64 9.78 8.31
CA ALA A 190 15.44 9.06 9.57
C ALA A 190 14.56 7.79 9.44
N SER A 191 13.66 7.75 8.45
CA SER A 191 12.69 6.66 8.31
C SER A 191 13.35 5.32 8.03
N LEU A 192 14.34 5.25 7.14
CA LEU A 192 14.98 3.99 6.77
C LEU A 192 15.69 3.32 7.97
N PRO A 193 16.55 4.02 8.75
CA PRO A 193 17.10 3.47 9.99
C PRO A 193 16.04 2.97 10.96
N THR A 194 14.95 3.74 11.16
CA THR A 194 13.84 3.34 12.04
C THR A 194 13.18 2.06 11.60
N VAL A 195 12.87 1.94 10.30
CA VAL A 195 12.22 0.75 9.73
C VAL A 195 13.13 -0.47 9.84
N LEU A 196 14.41 -0.34 9.47
CA LEU A 196 15.36 -1.45 9.53
C LEU A 196 15.64 -1.89 10.98
N ALA A 197 15.73 -0.95 11.92
CA ALA A 197 15.85 -1.25 13.35
C ALA A 197 14.61 -1.99 13.87
N GLY A 198 13.41 -1.55 13.46
CA GLY A 198 12.15 -2.20 13.77
C GLY A 198 12.08 -3.64 13.27
N ARG A 199 12.41 -3.86 11.99
CA ARG A 199 12.48 -5.20 11.37
C ARG A 199 13.46 -6.10 12.10
N LYS A 200 14.69 -5.62 12.33
CA LYS A 200 15.73 -6.38 13.00
C LYS A 200 15.31 -6.78 14.41
N ALA A 201 14.83 -5.84 15.22
CA ALA A 201 14.41 -6.12 16.58
C ALA A 201 13.24 -7.13 16.63
N ALA A 202 12.25 -6.99 15.75
CA ALA A 202 11.17 -7.96 15.65
C ALA A 202 11.70 -9.37 15.30
N ILE A 203 12.61 -9.49 14.33
CA ILE A 203 13.23 -10.77 13.95
C ILE A 203 14.01 -11.40 15.12
N GLU A 204 14.80 -10.61 15.86
CA GLU A 204 15.58 -11.16 16.99
C GLU A 204 14.66 -11.64 18.13
N ILE A 205 13.53 -10.97 18.37
CA ILE A 205 12.51 -11.41 19.33
C ILE A 205 11.80 -12.69 18.86
N LEU A 206 11.41 -12.76 17.58
CA LEU A 206 10.79 -13.97 17.00
C LEU A 206 11.73 -15.18 17.07
N LYS A 207 13.03 -14.95 16.87
CA LYS A 207 14.09 -15.96 17.00
C LYS A 207 14.51 -16.22 18.45
N GLN A 208 13.85 -15.58 19.41
CA GLN A 208 14.10 -15.68 20.86
C GLN A 208 15.57 -15.37 21.25
N ARG A 209 16.27 -14.58 20.44
CA ARG A 209 17.62 -14.07 20.74
C ARG A 209 17.59 -12.75 21.50
N ASP A 210 16.45 -12.09 21.49
CA ASP A 210 16.11 -10.94 22.32
C ASP A 210 14.93 -11.36 23.23
N ASP A 211 15.06 -11.11 24.53
CA ASP A 211 14.07 -11.53 25.53
C ASP A 211 12.97 -10.49 25.78
N ARG A 212 13.00 -9.37 25.06
CA ARG A 212 11.94 -8.36 25.09
C ARG A 212 10.64 -8.88 24.50
N LEU A 213 9.54 -8.20 24.80
CA LEU A 213 8.23 -8.47 24.22
C LEU A 213 7.98 -7.54 23.03
N LEU A 214 7.61 -8.10 21.88
CA LEU A 214 7.16 -7.32 20.72
C LEU A 214 5.74 -6.79 20.98
N VAL A 215 5.53 -5.49 20.87
CA VAL A 215 4.23 -4.87 21.14
C VAL A 215 3.75 -4.07 19.94
N ILE A 216 2.69 -4.53 19.28
CA ILE A 216 1.99 -3.77 18.24
C ILE A 216 0.85 -2.99 18.89
N CYS A 217 0.99 -1.68 19.02
CA CYS A 217 0.08 -0.85 19.81
C CYS A 217 -0.32 0.42 19.05
N GLY A 218 -1.62 0.73 18.99
CA GLY A 218 -2.12 1.95 18.35
C GLY A 218 -3.57 1.82 17.86
N PRO A 219 -4.06 2.83 17.12
CA PRO A 219 -5.46 2.91 16.71
C PRO A 219 -5.94 1.69 15.93
N CYS A 220 -7.22 1.32 16.07
CA CYS A 220 -7.83 0.27 15.24
C CYS A 220 -7.62 0.56 13.74
N SER A 221 -7.89 1.79 13.31
CA SER A 221 -7.55 2.32 11.98
C SER A 221 -7.27 3.82 12.04
N LEU A 222 -6.41 4.32 11.17
CA LEU A 222 -6.01 5.71 11.06
C LEU A 222 -6.92 6.45 10.07
N HIS A 223 -7.71 7.39 10.56
CA HIS A 223 -8.61 8.23 9.76
C HIS A 223 -8.24 9.71 9.81
N ASP A 224 -7.58 10.14 10.89
CA ASP A 224 -7.08 11.51 11.10
C ASP A 224 -5.54 11.48 11.21
N PRO A 225 -4.81 11.90 10.17
CA PRO A 225 -3.35 11.96 10.19
C PRO A 225 -2.76 12.81 11.32
N GLU A 226 -3.42 13.90 11.73
CA GLU A 226 -2.92 14.79 12.77
C GLU A 226 -3.02 14.14 14.16
N ALA A 227 -4.16 13.50 14.46
CA ALA A 227 -4.30 12.72 15.70
C ALA A 227 -3.35 11.51 15.72
N ALA A 228 -3.10 10.88 14.57
CA ALA A 228 -2.15 9.77 14.45
C ALA A 228 -0.70 10.22 14.75
N VAL A 229 -0.29 11.39 14.23
CA VAL A 229 1.01 11.99 14.53
C VAL A 229 1.13 12.35 16.01
N GLU A 230 0.09 12.92 16.63
CA GLU A 230 0.09 13.21 18.06
C GLU A 230 0.24 11.93 18.91
N TYR A 231 -0.54 10.89 18.60
CA TYR A 231 -0.43 9.59 19.27
C TYR A 231 0.97 9.01 19.13
N CYS A 232 1.57 9.10 17.93
CA CYS A 232 2.93 8.68 17.65
C CYS A 232 3.95 9.38 18.56
N SER A 233 3.88 10.71 18.67
CA SER A 233 4.80 11.48 19.51
C SER A 233 4.75 11.03 20.98
N ARG A 234 3.54 10.75 21.50
CA ARG A 234 3.37 10.22 22.85
C ARG A 234 3.95 8.79 22.97
N LEU A 235 3.72 7.94 21.97
CA LEU A 235 4.20 6.56 21.94
C LEU A 235 5.73 6.47 21.82
N VAL A 236 6.37 7.36 21.05
CA VAL A 236 7.84 7.45 20.97
C VAL A 236 8.44 7.70 22.35
N ALA A 237 7.88 8.64 23.11
CA ALA A 237 8.37 8.95 24.46
C ALA A 237 8.21 7.76 25.42
N LEU A 238 7.09 7.04 25.35
CA LEU A 238 6.86 5.85 26.17
C LEU A 238 7.75 4.67 25.75
N ALA A 239 7.91 4.45 24.45
CA ALA A 239 8.79 3.41 23.90
C ALA A 239 10.23 3.61 24.34
N ALA A 240 10.72 4.86 24.37
CA ALA A 240 12.06 5.16 24.86
C ALA A 240 12.25 4.78 26.35
N LYS A 241 11.21 4.97 27.19
CA LYS A 241 11.23 4.61 28.62
C LYS A 241 11.21 3.09 28.85
N LEU A 242 10.52 2.34 27.99
CA LEU A 242 10.28 0.90 28.16
C LEU A 242 11.16 0.02 27.25
N LYS A 243 12.12 0.62 26.52
CA LYS A 243 12.90 -0.03 25.45
C LYS A 243 13.69 -1.27 25.87
N ASP A 244 14.07 -1.37 27.14
CA ASP A 244 14.85 -2.48 27.69
C ASP A 244 14.00 -3.74 27.89
N ASP A 245 12.68 -3.61 27.86
CA ASP A 245 11.73 -4.70 28.12
C ASP A 245 10.76 -4.92 26.96
N LEU A 246 10.40 -3.84 26.25
CA LEU A 246 9.45 -3.86 25.15
C LEU A 246 10.07 -3.33 23.86
N MET A 247 9.76 -4.01 22.75
CA MET A 247 9.93 -3.47 21.42
C MET A 247 8.57 -2.99 20.91
N ILE A 248 8.28 -1.70 21.11
CA ILE A 248 7.01 -1.10 20.72
C ILE A 248 7.06 -0.70 19.24
N ILE A 249 6.05 -1.12 18.48
CA ILE A 249 5.81 -0.78 17.09
C ILE A 249 4.40 -0.21 17.00
N MET A 250 4.26 0.98 16.42
CA MET A 250 2.95 1.62 16.28
C MET A 250 2.09 0.86 15.28
N ARG A 251 0.85 0.55 15.68
CA ARG A 251 -0.17 0.04 14.76
C ARG A 251 -0.63 1.19 13.84
N ALA A 252 -0.38 1.06 12.54
CA ALA A 252 -0.70 2.06 11.52
C ALA A 252 -1.61 1.48 10.42
N TYR A 253 -2.76 0.94 10.82
CA TYR A 253 -3.70 0.29 9.91
C TYR A 253 -4.55 1.35 9.20
N LEU A 254 -4.68 1.24 7.88
CA LEU A 254 -5.36 2.25 7.06
C LEU A 254 -6.83 1.92 6.79
N GLU A 255 -7.22 0.66 6.94
CA GLU A 255 -8.56 0.18 6.67
C GLU A 255 -8.93 -0.94 7.66
N LYS A 256 -10.24 -1.09 7.89
CA LYS A 256 -10.81 -2.25 8.57
C LYS A 256 -11.60 -3.10 7.58
N PRO A 257 -11.23 -4.38 7.33
CA PRO A 257 -12.01 -5.23 6.44
C PRO A 257 -13.41 -5.50 7.01
N ARG A 258 -14.44 -5.18 6.23
CA ARG A 258 -15.85 -5.23 6.64
C ARG A 258 -16.69 -6.03 5.63
N THR A 259 -17.64 -6.81 6.13
CA THR A 259 -18.67 -7.52 5.33
C THR A 259 -19.95 -6.71 5.20
N THR A 260 -20.04 -5.55 5.87
CA THR A 260 -21.18 -4.62 5.86
C THR A 260 -20.75 -3.24 5.37
N VAL A 261 -21.71 -2.40 5.01
CA VAL A 261 -21.47 -1.02 4.56
C VAL A 261 -20.82 -0.17 5.66
N GLY A 262 -19.96 0.75 5.25
CA GLY A 262 -19.31 1.77 6.06
C GLY A 262 -17.95 2.18 5.50
N TRP A 263 -17.28 3.08 6.21
CA TRP A 263 -16.02 3.68 5.79
C TRP A 263 -14.99 2.64 5.34
N LYS A 264 -14.38 2.90 4.18
CA LYS A 264 -13.50 1.98 3.43
C LYS A 264 -12.02 2.17 3.71
N GLY A 265 -11.68 2.99 4.71
CA GLY A 265 -10.30 3.27 5.07
C GLY A 265 -9.70 4.46 4.35
N LEU A 266 -8.55 4.92 4.85
CA LEU A 266 -7.88 6.15 4.45
C LEU A 266 -7.38 6.13 3.01
N ILE A 267 -7.00 4.95 2.49
CA ILE A 267 -6.61 4.81 1.09
C ILE A 267 -7.82 5.02 0.20
N ASN A 268 -8.94 4.34 0.47
CA ASN A 268 -10.11 4.39 -0.40
C ASN A 268 -10.84 5.72 -0.27
N ASP A 269 -11.10 6.19 0.95
CA ASP A 269 -11.97 7.32 1.25
C ASP A 269 -11.29 8.27 2.26
N PRO A 270 -10.28 9.05 1.84
CA PRO A 270 -9.49 9.88 2.75
C PRO A 270 -10.25 11.06 3.36
N ASP A 271 -11.33 11.51 2.72
CA ASP A 271 -12.15 12.63 3.18
C ASP A 271 -13.36 12.17 4.00
N ILE A 272 -13.58 10.85 4.13
CA ILE A 272 -14.69 10.26 4.89
C ILE A 272 -16.04 10.77 4.38
N ASP A 273 -16.17 10.84 3.05
CA ASP A 273 -17.33 11.41 2.35
C ASP A 273 -17.82 10.52 1.19
N GLU A 274 -17.31 9.29 1.11
CA GLU A 274 -17.63 8.30 0.07
C GLU A 274 -17.29 8.77 -1.35
N THR A 275 -16.34 9.69 -1.52
CA THR A 275 -15.88 10.14 -2.86
C THR A 275 -14.85 9.22 -3.53
N TYR A 276 -14.32 8.24 -2.79
CA TYR A 276 -13.38 7.23 -3.28
C TYR A 276 -12.11 7.78 -3.95
N GLN A 277 -11.53 8.85 -3.41
CA GLN A 277 -10.33 9.49 -3.96
C GLN A 277 -9.04 8.68 -3.70
N ILE A 278 -8.90 7.49 -4.29
CA ILE A 278 -7.80 6.54 -4.03
C ILE A 278 -6.42 7.17 -4.24
N ASN A 279 -6.23 7.94 -5.31
CA ASN A 279 -4.97 8.65 -5.59
C ASN A 279 -4.60 9.68 -4.50
N LYS A 280 -5.60 10.31 -3.87
CA LYS A 280 -5.39 11.21 -2.73
C LYS A 280 -5.10 10.39 -1.48
N GLY A 281 -5.85 9.32 -1.23
CA GLY A 281 -5.64 8.44 -0.08
C GLY A 281 -4.25 7.83 -0.05
N LEU A 282 -3.72 7.35 -1.18
CA LEU A 282 -2.34 6.87 -1.29
C LEU A 282 -1.30 7.93 -0.89
N ARG A 283 -1.48 9.19 -1.30
CA ARG A 283 -0.60 10.30 -0.91
C ARG A 283 -0.67 10.59 0.58
N VAL A 284 -1.88 10.69 1.12
CA VAL A 284 -2.12 10.93 2.55
C VAL A 284 -1.52 9.80 3.39
N SER A 285 -1.79 8.54 3.03
CA SER A 285 -1.25 7.37 3.73
C SER A 285 0.27 7.28 3.66
N ARG A 286 0.89 7.51 2.50
CA ARG A 286 2.36 7.48 2.39
C ARG A 286 2.98 8.61 3.19
N LYS A 287 2.46 9.83 3.09
CA LYS A 287 2.94 10.96 3.89
C LYS A 287 2.84 10.64 5.38
N LEU A 288 1.71 10.11 5.83
CA LEU A 288 1.53 9.70 7.22
C LEU A 288 2.59 8.68 7.64
N PHE A 289 2.83 7.61 6.85
CA PHE A 289 3.87 6.63 7.19
C PHE A 289 5.28 7.25 7.23
N CYS A 290 5.59 8.21 6.34
CA CYS A 290 6.81 9.00 6.39
C CYS A 290 6.91 9.83 7.67
N ASP A 291 5.83 10.51 8.07
CA ASP A 291 5.78 11.36 9.28
C ASP A 291 5.94 10.51 10.56
N LEU A 292 5.34 9.31 10.61
CA LEU A 292 5.43 8.40 11.75
C LEU A 292 6.84 7.81 11.88
N THR A 293 7.37 7.26 10.80
CA THR A 293 8.71 6.65 10.79
C THR A 293 9.81 7.69 10.92
N GLY A 294 9.62 8.90 10.38
CA GLY A 294 10.54 10.02 10.51
C GLY A 294 10.71 10.53 11.94
N GLN A 295 9.71 10.31 12.82
CA GLN A 295 9.80 10.58 14.26
C GLN A 295 10.57 9.50 15.04
N GLY A 296 11.04 8.44 14.38
CA GLY A 296 11.73 7.34 15.05
C GLY A 296 10.82 6.17 15.43
N MET A 297 9.53 6.18 15.08
CA MET A 297 8.59 5.11 15.42
C MET A 297 8.49 4.05 14.30
N PRO A 298 8.93 2.80 14.52
CA PRO A 298 8.60 1.72 13.60
C PRO A 298 7.10 1.48 13.58
N ILE A 299 6.56 1.14 12.41
CA ILE A 299 5.11 0.92 12.22
C ILE A 299 4.78 -0.50 11.75
N ALA A 300 3.58 -0.94 12.09
CA ALA A 300 2.98 -2.18 11.61
C ALA A 300 1.66 -1.92 10.89
N SER A 301 1.42 -2.62 9.77
CA SER A 301 0.18 -2.51 8.99
C SER A 301 -0.33 -3.88 8.54
N GLU A 302 -1.62 -3.95 8.25
CA GLU A 302 -2.26 -5.13 7.64
C GLU A 302 -2.12 -5.10 6.12
N MET A 303 -1.89 -6.27 5.50
CA MET A 303 -1.89 -6.42 4.05
C MET A 303 -3.26 -6.95 3.62
N LEU A 304 -4.07 -6.07 3.03
CA LEU A 304 -5.46 -6.36 2.64
C LEU A 304 -5.61 -6.77 1.18
N ASP A 305 -4.62 -6.40 0.35
CA ASP A 305 -4.57 -6.67 -1.07
C ASP A 305 -3.10 -6.84 -1.52
N THR A 306 -2.90 -7.22 -2.78
CA THR A 306 -1.58 -7.54 -3.34
C THR A 306 -0.92 -6.37 -4.08
N ILE A 307 -1.57 -5.19 -4.13
CA ILE A 307 -1.12 -4.01 -4.87
C ILE A 307 -0.64 -2.91 -3.92
N SER A 308 -1.42 -2.56 -2.89
CA SER A 308 -1.10 -1.51 -1.91
C SER A 308 0.28 -1.65 -1.25
N PRO A 309 0.85 -2.85 -1.01
CA PRO A 309 2.20 -2.96 -0.48
C PRO A 309 3.27 -2.32 -1.39
N GLN A 310 3.06 -2.26 -2.71
CA GLN A 310 4.03 -1.62 -3.60
C GLN A 310 4.21 -0.13 -3.31
N PHE A 311 3.22 0.52 -2.70
CA PHE A 311 3.22 1.95 -2.39
C PHE A 311 3.77 2.29 -1.00
N LEU A 312 3.73 1.35 -0.06
CA LEU A 312 3.92 1.64 1.37
C LEU A 312 4.89 0.69 2.09
N ALA A 313 5.19 -0.49 1.53
CA ALA A 313 5.95 -1.54 2.22
C ALA A 313 7.39 -1.15 2.59
N ASP A 314 7.97 -0.14 1.92
CA ASP A 314 9.29 0.40 2.26
C ASP A 314 9.33 1.05 3.66
N LEU A 315 8.17 1.45 4.19
CA LEU A 315 8.03 2.12 5.48
C LEU A 315 7.54 1.20 6.61
N ILE A 316 7.28 -0.09 6.33
CA ILE A 316 6.69 -1.02 7.29
C ILE A 316 7.76 -1.88 7.96
N SER A 317 7.65 -2.06 9.28
CA SER A 317 8.57 -2.87 10.09
C SER A 317 8.07 -4.26 10.41
N VAL A 318 6.75 -4.44 10.58
CA VAL A 318 6.09 -5.74 10.79
C VAL A 318 4.73 -5.70 10.10
N GLY A 319 4.33 -6.79 9.46
CA GLY A 319 3.02 -6.89 8.82
C GLY A 319 2.11 -7.91 9.48
N ALA A 320 0.83 -7.84 9.16
CA ALA A 320 -0.14 -8.86 9.51
C ALA A 320 -1.02 -9.24 8.32
N ILE A 321 -1.41 -10.52 8.27
CA ILE A 321 -2.49 -11.02 7.44
C ILE A 321 -3.71 -11.26 8.33
N GLY A 322 -4.84 -10.68 7.92
CA GLY A 322 -6.10 -10.74 8.65
C GLY A 322 -6.71 -12.13 8.67
N ALA A 323 -7.55 -12.39 9.68
CA ALA A 323 -8.19 -13.70 9.88
C ALA A 323 -9.02 -14.19 8.67
N ARG A 324 -9.53 -13.26 7.84
CA ARG A 324 -10.32 -13.57 6.63
C ARG A 324 -9.46 -13.83 5.39
N THR A 325 -8.19 -13.46 5.41
CA THR A 325 -7.26 -13.60 4.29
C THR A 325 -6.11 -14.55 4.58
N THR A 326 -5.99 -15.06 5.82
CA THR A 326 -5.00 -16.09 6.20
C THR A 326 -5.08 -17.35 5.33
N GLU A 327 -6.28 -17.75 4.91
CA GLU A 327 -6.48 -18.90 3.99
C GLU A 327 -6.25 -18.56 2.51
N SER A 328 -6.18 -17.27 2.16
CA SER A 328 -6.02 -16.83 0.78
C SER A 328 -4.62 -17.15 0.28
N GLN A 329 -4.54 -17.96 -0.78
CA GLN A 329 -3.28 -18.28 -1.44
C GLN A 329 -2.55 -17.02 -1.90
N LEU A 330 -3.25 -16.04 -2.47
CA LEU A 330 -2.68 -14.77 -2.90
C LEU A 330 -1.99 -14.01 -1.76
N HIS A 331 -2.53 -14.07 -0.54
CA HIS A 331 -1.95 -13.39 0.61
C HIS A 331 -0.76 -14.15 1.19
N ARG A 332 -0.76 -15.49 1.12
CA ARG A 332 0.40 -16.33 1.50
C ARG A 332 1.57 -16.11 0.55
N GLU A 333 1.28 -16.06 -0.76
CA GLU A 333 2.24 -15.73 -1.81
C GLU A 333 2.78 -14.31 -1.63
N LEU A 334 1.92 -13.32 -1.37
CA LEU A 334 2.34 -11.96 -1.04
C LEU A 334 3.30 -11.95 0.16
N ALA A 335 2.90 -12.58 1.28
CA ALA A 335 3.69 -12.61 2.50
C ALA A 335 5.09 -13.22 2.32
N SER A 336 5.22 -14.20 1.41
CA SER A 336 6.52 -14.80 1.04
C SER A 336 7.51 -13.85 0.37
N GLY A 337 7.03 -12.72 -0.16
CA GLY A 337 7.84 -11.70 -0.83
C GLY A 337 8.03 -10.41 -0.02
N LEU A 338 7.39 -10.27 1.13
CA LEU A 338 7.49 -9.07 1.95
C LEU A 338 8.82 -9.04 2.73
N SER A 339 9.39 -7.85 2.84
CA SER A 339 10.74 -7.63 3.39
C SER A 339 10.79 -7.44 4.91
N PHE A 340 9.75 -7.92 5.61
CA PHE A 340 9.57 -7.77 7.06
C PHE A 340 8.82 -8.97 7.63
N PRO A 341 8.88 -9.20 8.96
CA PRO A 341 8.14 -10.26 9.60
C PRO A 341 6.63 -10.18 9.39
N MET A 342 5.98 -11.32 9.22
CA MET A 342 4.55 -11.41 8.93
C MET A 342 3.81 -12.27 9.97
N GLY A 343 2.85 -11.66 10.65
CA GLY A 343 1.95 -12.35 11.56
C GLY A 343 0.68 -12.83 10.86
N PHE A 344 0.32 -14.10 10.98
CA PHE A 344 -0.93 -14.66 10.47
C PHE A 344 -1.95 -14.85 11.59
N LYS A 345 -3.09 -14.18 11.49
CA LYS A 345 -4.19 -14.36 12.45
C LYS A 345 -4.84 -15.73 12.30
N ASN A 346 -5.18 -16.37 13.42
CA ASN A 346 -6.03 -17.57 13.40
C ASN A 346 -7.42 -17.25 12.80
N GLY A 347 -8.10 -18.29 12.29
CA GLY A 347 -9.38 -18.18 11.59
C GLY A 347 -10.46 -17.50 12.42
N THR A 348 -11.49 -16.94 11.75
CA THR A 348 -12.57 -16.20 12.42
C THR A 348 -13.38 -17.05 13.40
N ASP A 349 -13.37 -18.36 13.20
CA ASP A 349 -13.97 -19.39 14.04
C ASP A 349 -13.11 -19.78 15.26
N GLY A 350 -11.82 -19.45 15.25
CA GLY A 350 -10.84 -19.88 16.26
C GLY A 350 -9.82 -20.90 15.72
N GLY A 351 -9.97 -21.36 14.48
CA GLY A 351 -9.11 -22.38 13.88
C GLY A 351 -7.66 -21.93 13.74
N LEU A 352 -6.73 -22.70 14.32
CA LEU A 352 -5.29 -22.39 14.28
C LEU A 352 -4.60 -22.93 13.02
N THR A 353 -5.06 -24.08 12.50
CA THR A 353 -4.46 -24.80 11.36
C THR A 353 -4.18 -23.89 10.18
N VAL A 354 -5.13 -22.99 9.89
CA VAL A 354 -5.06 -22.07 8.75
C VAL A 354 -3.88 -21.10 8.83
N ALA A 355 -3.53 -20.65 10.04
CA ALA A 355 -2.40 -19.76 10.29
C ALA A 355 -1.07 -20.52 10.27
N VAL A 356 -1.06 -21.72 10.84
CA VAL A 356 0.12 -22.62 10.83
C VAL A 356 0.48 -23.03 9.41
N ASP A 357 -0.50 -23.42 8.59
CA ASP A 357 -0.26 -23.75 7.18
C ASP A 357 0.15 -22.50 6.37
N ALA A 358 -0.37 -21.32 6.71
CA ALA A 358 0.02 -20.07 6.06
C ALA A 358 1.50 -19.70 6.32
N ILE A 359 2.01 -19.92 7.54
CA ILE A 359 3.44 -19.75 7.87
C ILE A 359 4.30 -20.67 7.00
N GLY A 360 3.92 -21.94 6.90
CA GLY A 360 4.65 -22.93 6.09
C GLY A 360 4.66 -22.55 4.60
N SER A 361 3.51 -22.08 4.09
CA SER A 361 3.40 -21.60 2.71
C SER A 361 4.25 -20.34 2.48
N ALA A 362 4.17 -19.35 3.36
CA ALA A 362 4.92 -18.10 3.22
C ALA A 362 6.44 -18.30 3.28
N ALA A 363 6.93 -19.32 3.97
CA ALA A 363 8.35 -19.67 4.00
C ALA A 363 8.89 -20.23 2.67
N ALA A 364 8.01 -20.67 1.76
CA ALA A 364 8.39 -21.24 0.46
C ALA A 364 8.53 -20.18 -0.64
N LYS A 365 9.19 -20.56 -1.74
CA LYS A 365 9.27 -19.75 -2.96
C LYS A 365 7.95 -19.80 -3.72
N HIS A 366 7.49 -18.66 -4.23
CA HIS A 366 6.27 -18.56 -5.03
C HIS A 366 6.49 -17.78 -6.34
N HIS A 367 5.57 -17.98 -7.29
CA HIS A 367 5.45 -17.23 -8.52
C HIS A 367 3.99 -16.82 -8.71
N PHE A 368 3.70 -15.53 -8.80
CA PHE A 368 2.32 -15.04 -8.90
C PHE A 368 2.22 -13.75 -9.73
N MET A 369 1.01 -13.40 -10.16
CA MET A 369 0.74 -12.15 -10.87
C MET A 369 0.68 -10.99 -9.87
N GLY A 370 1.56 -10.01 -10.04
CA GLY A 370 1.61 -8.78 -9.23
C GLY A 370 1.79 -7.55 -10.10
N VAL A 371 2.13 -6.43 -9.47
CA VAL A 371 2.40 -5.14 -10.13
C VAL A 371 3.82 -4.66 -9.86
N THR A 372 4.47 -4.11 -10.89
CA THR A 372 5.79 -3.49 -10.76
C THR A 372 5.70 -2.11 -10.11
N LYS A 373 6.85 -1.52 -9.77
CA LYS A 373 6.92 -0.13 -9.30
C LYS A 373 6.44 0.88 -10.35
N GLN A 374 6.45 0.52 -11.63
CA GLN A 374 5.94 1.34 -12.73
C GLN A 374 4.42 1.18 -12.94
N GLY A 375 3.75 0.33 -12.15
CA GLY A 375 2.31 0.09 -12.26
C GLY A 375 1.90 -0.89 -13.36
N LEU A 376 2.84 -1.69 -13.87
CA LEU A 376 2.57 -2.70 -14.90
C LEU A 376 2.34 -4.07 -14.26
N ALA A 377 1.44 -4.88 -14.83
CA ALA A 377 1.30 -6.28 -14.44
C ALA A 377 2.61 -7.05 -14.72
N ALA A 378 3.02 -7.91 -13.79
CA ALA A 378 4.24 -8.70 -13.90
C ALA A 378 4.16 -10.03 -13.13
N ILE A 379 5.02 -10.98 -13.53
CA ILE A 379 5.25 -12.20 -12.76
C ILE A 379 6.21 -11.87 -11.62
N THR A 380 5.70 -11.89 -10.40
CA THR A 380 6.48 -11.72 -9.17
C THR A 380 7.04 -13.07 -8.73
N ARG A 381 8.32 -13.10 -8.38
CA ARG A 381 9.01 -14.29 -7.87
C ARG A 381 9.54 -14.01 -6.47
N THR A 382 9.26 -14.88 -5.51
CA THR A 382 9.65 -14.68 -4.11
C THR A 382 10.63 -15.73 -3.63
N ALA A 383 11.45 -15.36 -2.65
CA ALA A 383 12.43 -16.25 -2.04
C ALA A 383 11.86 -17.09 -0.89
N GLY A 384 10.67 -16.72 -0.40
CA GLY A 384 10.14 -17.19 0.88
C GLY A 384 10.47 -16.22 2.01
N ASN A 385 9.57 -16.12 2.99
CA ASN A 385 9.71 -15.32 4.19
C ASN A 385 9.80 -16.26 5.41
N PRO A 386 10.99 -16.45 6.00
CA PRO A 386 11.17 -17.34 7.14
C PRO A 386 10.72 -16.72 8.47
N ASP A 387 10.47 -15.40 8.50
CA ASP A 387 10.19 -14.64 9.72
C ASP A 387 8.67 -14.46 9.93
N CYS A 388 7.91 -15.55 9.81
CA CYS A 388 6.46 -15.57 10.00
C CYS A 388 6.06 -16.18 11.35
N PHE A 389 4.96 -15.70 11.93
CA PHE A 389 4.47 -16.15 13.25
C PHE A 389 2.94 -16.15 13.33
N VAL A 390 2.36 -16.85 14.31
CA VAL A 390 0.90 -16.88 14.51
C VAL A 390 0.45 -15.73 15.42
N ILE A 391 -0.74 -15.20 15.15
CA ILE A 391 -1.44 -14.25 16.01
C ILE A 391 -2.73 -14.89 16.52
N LEU A 392 -2.83 -15.09 17.84
CA LEU A 392 -4.02 -15.59 18.51
C LEU A 392 -4.96 -14.43 18.84
N ARG A 393 -6.16 -14.41 18.26
CA ARG A 393 -7.11 -13.28 18.31
C ARG A 393 -8.54 -13.66 18.72
N GLY A 394 -8.69 -14.84 19.31
CA GLY A 394 -9.96 -15.46 19.66
C GLY A 394 -10.66 -16.10 18.47
N GLY A 395 -11.94 -16.39 18.65
CA GLY A 395 -12.78 -17.19 17.76
C GLY A 395 -14.26 -16.93 18.05
N THR A 396 -15.14 -17.37 17.15
CA THR A 396 -16.53 -17.64 17.57
C THR A 396 -16.59 -18.78 18.58
N SER A 397 -15.57 -19.65 18.64
CA SER A 397 -15.39 -20.68 19.66
C SER A 397 -14.99 -20.15 21.05
N GLY A 398 -14.63 -18.87 21.17
CA GLY A 398 -14.23 -18.26 22.43
C GLY A 398 -12.88 -17.53 22.35
N THR A 399 -12.35 -17.17 23.51
CA THR A 399 -11.03 -16.53 23.65
C THR A 399 -9.92 -17.57 23.59
N ASN A 400 -8.71 -17.18 23.18
CA ASN A 400 -7.57 -18.11 23.04
C ASN A 400 -6.23 -17.52 23.53
N PHE A 401 -6.27 -16.74 24.61
CA PHE A 401 -5.09 -16.13 25.24
C PHE A 401 -4.64 -16.83 26.54
N ASP A 402 -5.43 -17.78 27.03
CA ASP A 402 -5.16 -18.56 28.24
C ASP A 402 -4.03 -19.58 28.04
N LYS A 403 -3.54 -20.14 29.16
CA LYS A 403 -2.42 -21.10 29.16
C LYS A 403 -2.68 -22.35 28.33
N GLU A 404 -3.92 -22.85 28.33
CA GLU A 404 -4.28 -24.05 27.58
C GLU A 404 -4.23 -23.79 26.08
N SER A 405 -4.77 -22.65 25.65
CA SER A 405 -4.71 -22.19 24.26
C SER A 405 -3.27 -21.97 23.78
N VAL A 406 -2.42 -21.37 24.61
CA VAL A 406 -0.98 -21.17 24.32
C VAL A 406 -0.26 -22.51 24.21
N ALA A 407 -0.51 -23.45 25.12
CA ALA A 407 0.09 -24.78 25.08
C ALA A 407 -0.31 -25.57 23.83
N LYS A 408 -1.60 -25.56 23.46
CA LYS A 408 -2.11 -26.17 22.22
C LYS A 408 -1.47 -25.56 20.98
N THR A 409 -1.28 -24.24 20.98
CA THR A 409 -0.65 -23.52 19.86
C THR A 409 0.81 -23.92 19.71
N ARG A 410 1.55 -23.97 20.82
CA ARG A 410 2.94 -24.44 20.86
C ARG A 410 3.08 -25.86 20.30
N GLU A 411 2.20 -26.77 20.71
CA GLU A 411 2.19 -28.14 20.21
C GLU A 411 1.89 -28.21 18.70
N ALA A 412 0.94 -27.42 18.20
CA ALA A 412 0.61 -27.38 16.78
C ALA A 412 1.77 -26.88 15.91
N LEU A 413 2.48 -25.84 16.37
CA LEU A 413 3.69 -25.32 15.70
C LEU A 413 4.81 -26.37 15.68
N ARG A 414 5.05 -27.02 16.82
CA ARG A 414 6.05 -28.10 16.94
C ARG A 414 5.77 -29.26 15.98
N LYS A 415 4.52 -29.71 15.89
CA LYS A 415 4.11 -30.78 14.95
C LYS A 415 4.41 -30.47 13.48
N LYS A 416 4.56 -29.19 13.13
CA LYS A 416 4.85 -28.71 11.77
C LYS A 416 6.30 -28.23 11.62
N ASN A 417 7.17 -28.48 12.61
CA ASN A 417 8.57 -28.03 12.65
C ASN A 417 8.71 -26.51 12.46
N GLN A 418 7.78 -25.73 12.99
CA GLN A 418 7.82 -24.27 12.97
C GLN A 418 8.34 -23.72 14.29
N GLN A 419 8.78 -22.45 14.30
CA GLN A 419 9.13 -21.79 15.55
C GLN A 419 7.93 -21.77 16.48
N GLU A 420 8.16 -22.17 17.73
CA GLU A 420 7.15 -22.35 18.78
C GLU A 420 6.72 -21.01 19.41
N VAL A 421 6.63 -19.95 18.61
CA VAL A 421 6.38 -18.58 19.06
C VAL A 421 5.06 -18.04 18.53
N MET A 422 4.44 -17.17 19.32
CA MET A 422 3.14 -16.57 19.01
C MET A 422 2.99 -15.15 19.56
N MET A 423 2.11 -14.40 18.93
CA MET A 423 1.61 -13.11 19.40
C MET A 423 0.17 -13.25 19.87
N ILE A 424 -0.20 -12.55 20.95
CA ILE A 424 -1.58 -12.50 21.45
C ILE A 424 -2.22 -11.15 21.13
N ASP A 425 -3.29 -11.15 20.34
CA ASP A 425 -4.14 -9.97 20.14
C ASP A 425 -5.08 -9.82 21.33
N CYS A 426 -4.92 -8.73 22.09
CA CYS A 426 -5.70 -8.44 23.27
C CYS A 426 -7.11 -7.93 22.95
N SER A 427 -7.35 -7.48 21.70
CA SER A 427 -8.63 -6.94 21.22
C SER A 427 -9.52 -8.05 20.62
N HIS A 428 -10.40 -7.69 19.69
CA HIS A 428 -11.18 -8.60 18.84
C HIS A 428 -11.90 -9.71 19.62
N GLY A 429 -11.73 -10.98 19.22
CA GLY A 429 -12.39 -12.12 19.87
C GLY A 429 -11.95 -12.29 21.31
N ASN A 430 -10.68 -12.01 21.62
CA ASN A 430 -10.13 -12.13 22.96
C ASN A 430 -10.68 -11.09 23.95
N SER A 431 -10.96 -9.88 23.47
CA SER A 431 -11.67 -8.86 24.27
C SER A 431 -13.19 -9.07 24.33
N GLN A 432 -13.71 -10.07 23.61
CA GLN A 432 -15.14 -10.25 23.36
C GLN A 432 -15.78 -8.99 22.75
N LYS A 433 -15.03 -8.30 21.89
CA LYS A 433 -15.38 -7.01 21.27
C LYS A 433 -15.68 -5.89 22.29
N ASN A 434 -15.12 -5.99 23.49
CA ASN A 434 -15.21 -4.95 24.51
C ASN A 434 -13.80 -4.46 24.85
N HIS A 435 -13.46 -3.25 24.39
CA HIS A 435 -12.15 -2.63 24.61
C HIS A 435 -11.71 -2.59 26.08
N LYS A 436 -12.66 -2.51 27.03
CA LYS A 436 -12.37 -2.53 28.48
C LYS A 436 -11.87 -3.88 29.00
N ASN A 437 -11.96 -4.93 28.20
CA ASN A 437 -11.37 -6.23 28.50
C ASN A 437 -9.93 -6.36 28.02
N GLN A 438 -9.43 -5.49 27.13
CA GLN A 438 -8.03 -5.56 26.66
C GLN A 438 -7.01 -5.56 27.82
N PRO A 439 -7.15 -4.70 28.86
CA PRO A 439 -6.23 -4.73 30.00
C PRO A 439 -6.27 -6.05 30.78
N LYS A 440 -7.43 -6.70 30.88
CA LYS A 440 -7.59 -8.01 31.53
C LYS A 440 -6.89 -9.11 30.73
N VAL A 441 -6.99 -9.07 29.40
CA VAL A 441 -6.26 -10.00 28.52
C VAL A 441 -4.75 -9.78 28.67
N ALA A 442 -4.30 -8.52 28.64
CA ALA A 442 -2.89 -8.18 28.82
C ALA A 442 -2.37 -8.61 30.20
N GLN A 443 -3.18 -8.51 31.25
CA GLN A 443 -2.85 -9.01 32.59
C GLN A 443 -2.63 -10.54 32.57
N VAL A 444 -3.55 -11.31 32.00
CA VAL A 444 -3.40 -12.79 31.90
C VAL A 444 -2.17 -13.18 31.08
N VAL A 445 -1.84 -12.43 30.02
CA VAL A 445 -0.59 -12.62 29.28
C VAL A 445 0.61 -12.27 30.16
N GLY A 446 0.57 -11.14 30.87
CA GLY A 446 1.61 -10.71 31.80
C GLY A 446 1.89 -11.75 32.88
N ASP A 447 0.85 -12.36 33.47
CA ASP A 447 0.99 -13.41 34.48
C ASP A 447 1.70 -14.64 33.91
N GLN A 448 1.35 -15.06 32.70
CA GLN A 448 2.07 -16.14 32.01
C GLN A 448 3.54 -15.81 31.77
N LEU A 449 3.86 -14.56 31.37
CA LEU A 449 5.25 -14.12 31.20
C LEU A 449 6.02 -14.18 32.52
N ARG A 450 5.42 -13.72 33.64
CA ARG A 450 6.01 -13.78 34.98
C ARG A 450 6.32 -15.21 35.42
N GLU A 451 5.47 -16.15 35.04
CA GLU A 451 5.66 -17.58 35.29
C GLU A 451 6.72 -18.24 34.38
N GLY A 452 7.31 -17.51 33.44
CA GLY A 452 8.38 -18.00 32.58
C GLY A 452 7.95 -18.37 31.16
N GLN A 453 6.71 -18.10 30.76
CA GLN A 453 6.24 -18.39 29.39
C GLN A 453 7.12 -17.70 28.35
N ASP A 454 7.68 -18.49 27.44
CA ASP A 454 8.63 -18.06 26.41
C ASP A 454 8.08 -18.13 25.00
N ALA A 455 7.00 -18.87 24.78
CA ALA A 455 6.32 -18.97 23.49
C ALA A 455 5.58 -17.66 23.14
N ILE A 456 5.14 -16.89 24.14
CA ILE A 456 4.55 -15.57 23.90
C ILE A 456 5.68 -14.56 23.69
N VAL A 457 5.87 -14.18 22.43
CA VAL A 457 6.90 -13.23 21.99
C VAL A 457 6.33 -11.85 21.68
N GLY A 458 5.00 -11.71 21.62
CA GLY A 458 4.40 -10.39 21.46
C GLY A 458 2.93 -10.28 21.80
N VAL A 459 2.44 -9.05 21.82
CA VAL A 459 1.03 -8.70 21.96
C VAL A 459 0.58 -7.66 20.94
N MET A 460 -0.71 -7.62 20.64
CA MET A 460 -1.35 -6.59 19.83
C MET A 460 -2.46 -5.90 20.63
N ILE A 461 -2.44 -4.56 20.67
CA ILE A 461 -3.34 -3.74 21.49
C ILE A 461 -3.95 -2.65 20.59
N GLU A 462 -5.27 -2.46 20.70
CA GLU A 462 -5.98 -1.36 20.04
C GLU A 462 -6.21 -0.21 21.04
N SER A 463 -5.50 0.88 20.82
CA SER A 463 -5.42 2.03 21.72
C SER A 463 -5.46 3.35 20.94
N HIS A 464 -5.99 4.39 21.54
CA HIS A 464 -6.05 5.73 20.94
C HIS A 464 -5.80 6.79 22.01
N LEU A 465 -5.79 8.06 21.60
CA LEU A 465 -5.77 9.20 22.53
C LEU A 465 -6.92 9.09 23.55
N ASP A 466 -8.14 8.83 23.08
CA ASP A 466 -9.36 8.67 23.88
C ASP A 466 -9.98 7.27 23.70
N GLU A 467 -10.78 6.83 24.69
CA GLU A 467 -11.39 5.49 24.67
C GLU A 467 -12.61 5.39 23.75
N GLY A 468 -13.01 4.15 23.47
CA GLY A 468 -14.25 3.84 22.79
C GLY A 468 -14.14 3.94 21.27
N ALA A 469 -15.31 4.05 20.65
CA ALA A 469 -15.46 4.29 19.21
C ALA A 469 -16.66 5.21 18.97
N GLN A 470 -16.67 5.88 17.82
CA GLN A 470 -17.76 6.73 17.36
C GLN A 470 -18.16 6.34 15.93
N LYS A 471 -19.37 6.73 15.53
CA LYS A 471 -19.81 6.65 14.13
C LYS A 471 -19.52 7.99 13.46
N VAL A 472 -19.31 7.97 12.14
CA VAL A 472 -19.31 9.19 11.34
C VAL A 472 -20.71 9.82 11.43
N PRO A 473 -20.84 11.07 11.91
CA PRO A 473 -22.14 11.72 12.07
C PRO A 473 -22.67 12.24 10.72
N ALA A 474 -23.91 12.72 10.68
CA ALA A 474 -24.57 13.13 9.44
C ALA A 474 -23.92 14.36 8.79
N GLU A 475 -23.36 15.24 9.61
CA GLU A 475 -22.56 16.41 9.22
C GLU A 475 -21.14 16.06 8.71
N GLY A 476 -20.80 14.77 8.66
CA GLY A 476 -19.54 14.27 8.11
C GLY A 476 -18.36 14.37 9.09
N PRO A 477 -17.10 14.37 8.59
CA PRO A 477 -15.89 14.31 9.43
C PRO A 477 -15.75 15.51 10.37
N ALA A 478 -16.37 16.66 10.08
CA ALA A 478 -16.32 17.86 10.92
C ALA A 478 -16.95 17.66 12.31
N GLY A 479 -17.87 16.70 12.46
CA GLY A 479 -18.49 16.35 13.74
C GLY A 479 -17.75 15.27 14.54
N LEU A 480 -16.64 14.72 14.02
CA LEU A 480 -15.89 13.67 14.70
C LEU A 480 -15.13 14.24 15.91
N LYS A 481 -15.21 13.53 17.03
CA LYS A 481 -14.34 13.79 18.18
C LYS A 481 -12.92 13.39 17.79
N ARG A 482 -12.00 14.34 17.84
CA ARG A 482 -10.58 14.08 17.63
C ARG A 482 -10.11 13.01 18.62
N GLY A 483 -9.23 12.10 18.17
CA GLY A 483 -8.64 11.12 19.07
C GLY A 483 -9.51 9.92 19.45
N VAL A 484 -10.70 9.75 18.86
CA VAL A 484 -11.60 8.61 19.07
C VAL A 484 -11.76 7.80 17.78
N SER A 485 -11.58 6.48 17.84
CA SER A 485 -11.69 5.58 16.68
C SER A 485 -13.06 5.65 16.00
N ILE A 486 -13.10 5.60 14.66
CA ILE A 486 -14.34 5.44 13.88
C ILE A 486 -14.63 3.98 13.47
N THR A 487 -13.87 3.04 14.02
CA THR A 487 -13.94 1.60 13.72
C THR A 487 -14.16 0.80 14.99
N ASP A 488 -13.24 -0.10 15.37
CA ASP A 488 -13.37 -0.82 16.64
C ASP A 488 -12.96 0.09 17.80
N ALA A 489 -13.57 -0.16 18.95
CA ALA A 489 -13.32 0.62 20.16
C ALA A 489 -11.91 0.38 20.69
N CYS A 490 -11.25 1.45 21.13
CA CYS A 490 -9.89 1.42 21.64
C CYS A 490 -9.87 1.73 23.15
N ILE A 491 -8.80 1.33 23.85
CA ILE A 491 -8.49 1.89 25.18
C ILE A 491 -7.92 3.30 25.03
N ASN A 492 -8.08 4.15 26.05
CA ASN A 492 -7.49 5.50 26.05
C ASN A 492 -5.98 5.48 26.31
N TRP A 493 -5.36 6.65 26.23
CA TRP A 493 -3.93 6.82 26.44
C TRP A 493 -3.46 6.38 27.83
N ASP A 494 -4.15 6.77 28.90
CA ASP A 494 -3.72 6.46 30.27
C ASP A 494 -3.74 4.94 30.54
N THR A 495 -4.81 4.26 30.13
CA THR A 495 -4.89 2.79 30.19
C THR A 495 -3.80 2.14 29.34
N THR A 496 -3.43 2.76 28.21
CA THR A 496 -2.34 2.27 27.35
C THR A 496 -1.01 2.30 28.09
N VAL A 497 -0.71 3.38 28.82
CA VAL A 497 0.50 3.49 29.65
C VAL A 497 0.51 2.39 30.70
N GLU A 498 -0.58 2.23 31.47
CA GLU A 498 -0.69 1.22 32.53
C GLU A 498 -0.44 -0.20 32.00
N VAL A 499 -1.07 -0.56 30.88
CA VAL A 499 -0.91 -1.89 30.26
C VAL A 499 0.53 -2.12 29.81
N LEU A 500 1.18 -1.14 29.19
CA LEU A 500 2.55 -1.27 28.72
C LEU A 500 3.55 -1.36 29.88
N GLU A 501 3.36 -0.58 30.94
CA GLU A 501 4.19 -0.67 32.14
C GLU A 501 4.03 -2.03 32.85
N GLN A 502 2.81 -2.55 32.93
CA GLN A 502 2.55 -3.88 33.48
C GLN A 502 3.24 -4.99 32.67
N LEU A 503 3.19 -4.92 31.34
CA LEU A 503 3.86 -5.88 30.45
C LEU A 503 5.39 -5.77 30.55
N ALA A 504 5.93 -4.56 30.64
CA ALA A 504 7.37 -4.35 30.86
C ALA A 504 7.82 -4.98 32.17
N ASP A 505 7.06 -4.79 33.26
CA ASP A 505 7.35 -5.42 34.55
C ASP A 505 7.25 -6.96 34.49
N ALA A 506 6.29 -7.50 33.73
CA ALA A 506 6.19 -8.93 33.49
C ALA A 506 7.42 -9.49 32.76
N VAL A 507 7.94 -8.78 31.75
CA VAL A 507 9.19 -9.15 31.05
C VAL A 507 10.38 -9.11 32.01
N ARG A 508 10.54 -8.06 32.82
CA ARG A 508 11.59 -7.99 33.85
C ARG A 508 11.54 -9.17 34.81
N THR A 509 10.33 -9.56 35.22
CA THR A 509 10.13 -10.71 36.11
C THR A 509 10.54 -12.02 35.43
N ARG A 510 10.13 -12.22 34.17
CA ARG A 510 10.56 -13.38 33.35
C ARG A 510 12.08 -13.49 33.24
N ARG A 511 12.75 -12.37 32.95
CA ARG A 511 14.21 -12.27 32.81
C ARG A 511 14.93 -12.68 34.11
N LYS A 512 14.45 -12.22 35.27
CA LYS A 512 14.98 -12.60 36.59
C LYS A 512 14.82 -14.10 36.86
N GLY A 513 13.69 -14.70 36.47
CA GLY A 513 13.45 -16.14 36.60
C GLY A 513 14.46 -16.99 35.80
N ARG A 514 14.76 -16.57 34.56
CA ARG A 514 15.74 -17.24 33.69
C ARG A 514 17.17 -17.20 34.24
N GLY A 515 17.60 -16.05 34.77
CA GLY A 515 18.94 -15.92 35.37
C GLY A 515 19.17 -16.77 36.62
N LYS A 516 18.11 -17.13 37.36
CA LYS A 516 18.19 -18.07 38.49
C LYS A 516 18.31 -19.53 38.04
N ALA A 517 17.61 -19.91 36.96
CA ALA A 517 17.67 -21.27 36.42
C ALA A 517 19.07 -21.63 35.84
N SER A 518 19.76 -20.67 35.23
CA SER A 518 21.12 -20.86 34.70
C SER A 518 22.20 -20.97 35.77
N ASN A 519 21.98 -20.41 36.96
CA ASN A 519 22.94 -20.49 38.09
C ASN A 519 22.73 -21.73 38.98
N GLY A 520 21.61 -22.44 38.85
CA GLY A 520 21.31 -23.63 39.65
C GLY A 520 21.91 -24.94 39.14
N THR A 521 22.43 -24.98 37.90
CA THR A 521 22.94 -26.19 37.25
C THR A 521 24.47 -26.37 37.34
N ASN A 522 25.22 -25.41 37.89
CA ASN A 522 26.67 -25.51 38.07
C ASN A 522 27.13 -26.03 39.46
N GLY A 523 26.21 -26.58 40.27
CA GLY A 523 26.48 -26.93 41.67
C GLY A 523 26.63 -28.43 42.00
N ALA A 524 26.52 -29.35 41.04
CA ALA A 524 26.49 -30.78 41.35
C ALA A 524 27.26 -31.65 40.35
N ALA A 525 28.59 -31.56 40.36
CA ALA A 525 29.48 -32.64 39.91
C ALA A 525 30.92 -32.33 40.33
N ASN A 526 31.23 -32.50 41.62
CA ASN A 526 32.59 -32.79 42.08
C ASN A 526 32.50 -33.52 43.42
N GLY A 527 32.63 -34.84 43.38
CA GLY A 527 32.56 -35.71 44.54
C GLY A 527 32.83 -37.18 44.20
N THR A 528 34.11 -37.49 44.00
CA THR A 528 34.81 -38.73 44.44
C THR A 528 34.00 -40.03 44.59
N HIS A 529 34.21 -41.02 43.72
CA HIS A 529 35.24 -42.07 43.87
C HIS A 529 35.31 -42.95 42.60
#